data_AF-A0A1I6SXA8-F1
#
_entry.id   AF-A0A1I6SXA8-F1
#
_cell.length_a   1.000
_cell.length_b   1.000
_cell.length_c   1.000
_cell.angle_alpha   90.00
_cell.angle_beta   90.00
_cell.angle_gamma   90.00
#
_symmetry.space_group_name_H-M   'P 1'
#
loop_
_entity.id
_entity.type
_entity.pdbx_description
1 polymer ?
#
loop_
_entity_poly.entity_id
_entity_poly.type
_entity_poly.pdbx_seq_one_letter_code
_entity_poly.pdbx_strand_id
1 'polypeptide(L)' 'RINGILKYEFGLKKTIKSISIAQKMIKQAVQIYNNERLHWSLDLNTPQNVHQNYNQQKYKSYAKKSA' A
#
# COMPACT_ATOMS: atom_id res chain seq x y z
N ARG A 1 8.05 3.96 0.41
CA ARG A 1 6.91 4.14 1.33
C ARG A 1 6.10 2.84 1.52
N ILE A 2 5.65 2.19 0.44
CA ILE A 2 4.86 0.94 0.47
C ILE A 2 5.55 -0.17 1.26
N ASN A 3 6.82 -0.48 0.95
CA ASN A 3 7.58 -1.52 1.67
C ASN A 3 7.70 -1.27 3.17
N GLY A 4 7.72 -0.01 3.60
CA GLY A 4 7.68 0.32 5.02
C GLY A 4 6.34 -0.09 5.62
N ILE A 5 5.25 0.39 5.04
CA ILE A 5 3.88 0.06 5.49
C ILE A 5 3.70 -1.46 5.60
N LEU A 6 4.05 -2.21 4.55
CA LEU A 6 3.90 -3.66 4.56
C LEU A 6 4.72 -4.35 5.66
N LYS A 7 5.96 -3.86 5.89
CA LYS A 7 6.84 -4.40 6.94
C LYS A 7 6.34 -4.14 8.35
N TYR A 8 5.80 -2.94 8.60
CA TYR A 8 5.36 -2.53 9.93
C TYR A 8 3.96 -3.04 10.27
N GLU A 9 3.01 -2.96 9.35
CA GLU A 9 1.60 -3.27 9.64
C GLU A 9 1.30 -4.78 9.61
N PHE A 10 1.93 -5.53 8.70
CA PHE A 10 1.70 -6.96 8.56
C PHE A 10 2.76 -7.81 9.26
N GLY A 11 3.60 -7.18 10.10
CA GLY A 11 4.60 -7.87 10.91
C GLY A 11 5.73 -8.53 10.10
N LEU A 12 5.88 -8.22 8.80
CA LEU A 12 6.94 -8.77 7.94
C LEU A 12 8.35 -8.31 8.33
N LYS A 13 8.47 -7.36 9.28
CA LYS A 13 9.75 -7.01 9.91
C LYS A 13 10.26 -8.10 10.86
N LYS A 14 9.38 -8.97 11.38
CA LYS A 14 9.76 -10.03 12.32
C LYS A 14 10.41 -11.20 11.59
N THR A 15 11.19 -11.99 12.32
CA THR A 15 11.80 -13.21 11.79
C THR A 15 10.72 -14.26 11.54
N ILE A 16 10.52 -14.61 10.27
CA ILE A 16 9.59 -15.67 9.86
C ILE A 16 10.38 -16.97 9.72
N LYS A 17 9.89 -18.04 10.36
CA LYS A 17 10.61 -19.32 10.45
C LYS A 17 10.70 -20.08 9.13
N SER A 18 9.79 -19.82 8.18
CA SER A 18 9.71 -20.54 6.91
C SER A 18 9.38 -19.60 5.75
N ILE A 19 10.05 -19.82 4.62
CA ILE A 19 9.85 -19.07 3.37
C ILE A 19 8.43 -19.26 2.84
N SER A 20 7.86 -20.46 2.96
CA SER A 20 6.51 -20.75 2.47
C SER A 20 5.44 -19.96 3.24
N ILE A 21 5.64 -19.77 4.54
CA ILE A 21 4.78 -18.92 5.39
C ILE A 21 4.97 -17.46 5.00
N ALA A 22 6.22 -17.01 4.83
CA ALA A 22 6.51 -15.63 4.42
C ALA A 22 5.84 -15.28 3.09
N GLN A 23 5.89 -16.18 2.09
CA GLN A 23 5.22 -15.98 0.80
C GLN A 23 3.70 -15.85 0.95
N LYS A 24 3.07 -16.73 1.75
CA LYS A 24 1.61 -16.65 2.02
C LYS A 24 1.25 -15.34 2.72
N MET A 25 2.01 -14.95 3.74
CA MET A 25 1.80 -13.70 4.48
C MET A 25 1.96 -12.48 3.57
N ILE A 26 2.99 -12.44 2.71
CA ILE A 26 3.19 -11.35 1.76
C ILE A 26 2.03 -11.27 0.78
N LYS A 27 1.58 -12.40 0.23
CA LYS A 27 0.44 -12.44 -0.70
C LYS A 27 -0.82 -11.86 -0.05
N GLN A 28 -1.12 -12.24 1.19
CA GLN A 28 -2.25 -11.70 1.95
C GLN A 28 -2.07 -10.21 2.25
N ALA A 29 -0.88 -9.79 2.68
CA ALA A 29 -0.59 -8.38 2.96
C ALA A 29 -0.78 -7.49 1.74
N VAL A 30 -0.35 -7.95 0.56
CA VAL A 30 -0.55 -7.22 -0.71
C VAL A 30 -2.03 -7.15 -1.07
N GLN A 31 -2.80 -8.23 -0.90
CA GLN A 31 -4.23 -8.22 -1.17
C GLN A 31 -4.97 -7.23 -0.28
N ILE A 32 -4.68 -7.22 1.03
CA ILE A 32 -5.29 -6.29 1.99
C ILE A 32 -4.88 -4.85 1.67
N TYR A 33 -3.60 -4.61 1.37
CA TYR A 33 -3.11 -3.29 0.98
C TYR A 33 -3.82 -2.75 -0.26
N ASN A 34 -4.06 -3.58 -1.28
CA ASN A 34 -4.68 -3.12 -2.52
C ASN A 34 -6.19 -2.95 -2.41
N ASN A 35 -6.88 -3.84 -1.69
CA ASN A 35 -8.34 -3.92 -1.72
C ASN A 35 -9.04 -3.29 -0.51
N GLU A 36 -8.40 -3.26 0.66
CA GLU A 36 -9.06 -2.88 1.91
C GLU A 36 -8.46 -1.63 2.55
N ARG A 37 -7.15 -1.41 2.35
CA ARG A 37 -6.47 -0.26 2.95
C ARG A 37 -6.94 1.04 2.31
N LEU A 38 -7.43 1.96 3.14
CA LEU A 38 -7.78 3.32 2.74
C LEU A 38 -6.54 4.22 2.76
N HIS A 39 -6.37 5.04 1.72
CA HIS A 39 -5.25 5.95 1.60
C HIS A 39 -5.69 7.40 1.66
N TRP A 40 -5.18 8.15 2.64
CA TRP A 40 -5.45 9.59 2.77
C TRP A 40 -5.07 10.40 1.53
N SER A 41 -3.96 10.07 0.87
CA SER A 41 -3.56 10.73 -0.39
C SER A 41 -4.54 10.46 -1.54
N LEU A 42 -5.30 9.38 -1.45
CA LEU A 42 -6.31 8.95 -2.43
C LEU A 42 -7.74 9.30 -1.97
N ASP A 43 -7.90 10.28 -1.08
CA ASP A 43 -9.20 10.72 -0.55
C ASP A 43 -10.00 9.55 0.08
N LEU A 44 -9.28 8.72 0.85
CA LEU A 44 -9.80 7.51 1.50
C LEU A 44 -10.29 6.43 0.54
N ASN A 45 -9.83 6.42 -0.70
CA ASN A 45 -10.04 5.29 -1.61
C ASN A 45 -8.97 4.21 -1.43
N THR A 46 -9.32 3.00 -1.89
CA THR A 46 -8.39 1.88 -1.97
C THR A 46 -7.54 1.99 -3.25
N PRO A 47 -6.29 1.50 -3.23
CA PRO A 47 -5.44 1.54 -4.41
C PRO A 47 -6.07 0.86 -5.62
N GLN A 48 -6.78 -0.26 -5.41
CA GLN A 48 -7.47 -0.98 -6.47
C GLN A 48 -8.59 -0.15 -7.10
N ASN A 49 -9.40 0.52 -6.27
CA ASN A 49 -10.49 1.39 -6.78
C ASN A 49 -9.94 2.56 -7.60
N VAL A 50 -8.86 3.18 -7.13
CA VAL A 50 -8.17 4.25 -7.88
C VAL A 50 -7.58 3.73 -9.19
N HIS A 51 -6.99 2.53 -9.17
CA HIS A 51 -6.42 1.95 -10.38
C HIS A 51 -7.48 1.66 -11.44
N GLN A 52 -8.67 1.21 -11.04
CA GLN A 52 -9.80 1.02 -11.95
C GLN A 52 -10.32 2.35 -12.54
N ASN A 53 -10.27 3.43 -11.76
CA ASN A 53 -10.76 4.76 -12.16
C ASN A 53 -9.64 5.72 -12.61
N TYR A 54 -8.48 5.19 -13.01
CA TYR A 54 -7.23 5.95 -13.20
C TYR A 54 -7.37 7.20 -14.08
N ASN A 55 -8.20 7.13 -15.14
CA ASN A 55 -8.39 8.23 -16.08
C ASN A 55 -9.13 9.47 -15.51
N GLN A 56 -9.72 9.37 -14.31
CA GLN A 56 -10.51 10.44 -13.72
C GLN A 56 -9.78 11.21 -12.61
N GLN A 57 -8.62 10.73 -12.16
CA GLN A 57 -7.98 11.26 -10.97
C GLN A 57 -6.98 12.38 -11.29
N LYS A 58 -7.17 13.54 -10.66
CA LYS A 58 -6.25 14.68 -10.79
C LYS A 58 -4.92 14.37 -10.10
N TYR A 59 -3.82 14.70 -10.78
CA TYR A 59 -2.47 14.56 -10.22
C TYR A 59 -2.27 15.50 -9.02
N LYS A 60 -1.76 14.97 -7.90
CA LYS A 60 -1.42 15.73 -6.68
C LYS A 60 0.10 15.86 -6.55
N SER A 61 0.62 17.08 -6.58
CA SER A 61 2.03 17.37 -6.30
C SER A 61 2.18 17.85 -4.85
N TYR A 62 3.16 17.28 -4.13
CA TYR A 62 3.55 17.68 -2.78
C TYR A 62 4.90 18.40 -2.74
N ALA A 63 5.43 18.79 -3.91
CA ALA A 63 6.68 19.52 -3.98
C ALA A 63 6.50 20.89 -3.29
N LYS A 64 7.39 21.19 -2.34
CA LYS A 64 7.47 22.53 -1.74
C LYS A 64 7.98 23.49 -2.82
N LYS A 65 7.27 24.60 -3.07
CA LYS A 65 7.84 25.69 -3.87
C LYS A 65 9.05 26.23 -3.11
N SER A 66 10.22 26.17 -3.74
CA SER A 66 11.37 26.93 -3.30
C SER A 66 11.03 28.42 -3.41
N ALA A 67 11.32 29.17 -2.35
CA ALA A 67 11.22 30.63 -2.35
C ALA A 67 12.25 31.24 -3.31
#